data_AF-A0AAD5AX71-F1
#
_entry.id   AF-A0AAD5AX71-F1
#
_cell.length_a   1.000
_cell.length_b   1.000
_cell.length_c   1.000
_cell.angle_alpha   90.00
_cell.angle_beta   90.00
_cell.angle_gamma   90.00
#
_symmetry.space_group_name_H-M   'P 1'
#
loop_
_entity.id
_entity.type
_entity.pdbx_description
1 polymer ?
#
loop_
_entity_poly.entity_id
_entity_poly.type
_entity_poly.pdbx_seq_one_letter_code
_entity_poly.pdbx_strand_id
1 'polypeptide(L)'
;MTTYQLSELFSKNMGSQAGVQFLKKNRNKLIESIVAVKPIADELLQFIGHHKYDMILQAPTEYEQKRQLFNITQKGGEKLQIEFYKCLLKHEKYLVEDLKD
;
A
#
# COMPACT_ATOMS: atom_id res chain seq x y z
N MET A 1 0.65 -13.19 28.00
CA MET A 1 0.34 -12.62 26.67
C MET A 1 0.07 -13.77 25.73
N THR A 2 -1.12 -13.83 25.13
CA THR A 2 -1.47 -14.87 24.15
C THR A 2 -0.96 -14.48 22.75
N THR A 3 -0.79 -15.46 21.86
CA THR A 3 -0.46 -15.22 20.44
C THR A 3 -1.48 -14.31 19.76
N TYR A 4 -2.75 -14.36 20.18
CA TYR A 4 -3.82 -13.47 19.71
C TYR A 4 -3.61 -12.00 20.10
N GLN A 5 -3.15 -11.74 21.33
CA GLN A 5 -2.83 -10.38 21.77
C GLN A 5 -1.60 -9.82 21.03
N LEU A 6 -0.63 -10.68 20.69
CA LEU A 6 0.50 -10.31 19.83
C LEU A 6 0.03 -9.99 18.42
N SER A 7 -0.84 -10.81 17.80
CA SER A 7 -1.39 -10.49 16.48
C SER A 7 -2.25 -9.22 16.49
N GLU A 8 -3.05 -9.00 17.53
CA GLU A 8 -3.85 -7.76 17.67
C GLU A 8 -2.96 -6.54 17.90
N LEU A 9 -1.91 -6.64 18.71
CA LEU A 9 -0.94 -5.56 18.94
C LEU A 9 -0.10 -5.28 17.70
N PHE A 10 0.31 -6.31 16.95
CA PHE A 10 0.93 -6.15 15.64
C PHE A 10 -0.02 -5.47 14.64
N SER A 11 -1.31 -5.86 14.62
CA SER A 11 -2.33 -5.19 13.80
C SER A 11 -2.65 -3.77 14.26
N LYS A 12 -2.62 -3.47 15.56
CA LYS A 12 -2.84 -2.12 16.13
C LYS A 12 -1.65 -1.19 15.90
N ASN A 13 -0.41 -1.69 15.99
CA ASN A 13 0.81 -0.91 15.78
C ASN A 13 1.18 -0.71 14.30
N MET A 14 0.68 -1.54 13.38
CA MET A 14 0.89 -1.36 11.92
C MET A 14 -0.12 -0.43 11.25
N GLY A 15 -1.03 0.18 12.01
CA GLY A 15 -1.88 1.29 11.59
C GLY A 15 -1.29 2.68 11.90
N SER A 16 0.05 2.81 11.92
CA SER A 16 0.74 3.95 12.54
C SER A 16 1.55 4.79 11.55
N GLN A 17 1.97 5.97 12.03
CA GLN A 17 2.89 6.90 11.38
C GLN A 17 4.13 6.22 10.75
N ALA A 18 4.56 5.07 11.28
CA ALA A 18 5.65 4.28 10.71
C ALA A 18 5.35 3.75 9.30
N GLY A 19 4.12 3.29 9.03
CA GLY A 19 3.72 2.85 7.69
C GLY A 19 3.71 4.01 6.69
N VAL A 20 3.20 5.17 7.12
CA VAL A 20 3.24 6.42 6.34
C VAL A 20 4.68 6.84 6.04
N GLN A 21 5.57 6.79 7.02
CA GLN A 21 6.99 7.11 6.84
C GLN A 21 7.70 6.11 5.94
N PHE A 22 7.41 4.82 6.08
CA PHE A 22 7.93 3.76 5.21
C PHE A 22 7.59 4.03 3.75
N LEU A 23 6.31 4.32 3.45
CA LEU A 23 5.87 4.65 2.10
C LEU A 23 6.62 5.88 1.55
N LYS A 24 6.76 6.94 2.35
CA LYS A 24 7.48 8.15 1.94
C LYS A 24 8.97 7.87 1.65
N LYS A 25 9.65 7.12 2.52
CA LYS A 25 11.07 6.77 2.40
C LYS A 25 11.33 5.90 1.16
N ASN A 26 10.47 4.93 0.91
CA ASN A 26 10.68 3.88 -0.09
C ASN A 26 9.92 4.09 -1.40
N ARG A 27 9.38 5.29 -1.65
CA ARG A 27 8.51 5.61 -2.79
C ARG A 27 9.03 5.06 -4.13
N ASN A 28 10.27 5.37 -4.51
CA ASN A 28 10.80 5.03 -5.83
C ASN A 28 10.90 3.50 -5.99
N LYS A 29 11.49 2.83 -5.00
CA LYS A 29 11.61 1.37 -4.98
C LYS A 29 10.24 0.68 -5.00
N LEU A 30 9.25 1.21 -4.29
CA LEU A 30 7.89 0.69 -4.31
C LEU A 30 7.26 0.84 -5.72
N ILE A 31 7.41 2.00 -6.36
CA ILE A 31 6.86 2.21 -7.71
C ILE A 31 7.53 1.28 -8.73
N GLU A 32 8.81 0.96 -8.59
CA GLU A 32 9.51 0.05 -9.49
C GLU A 32 9.10 -1.41 -9.26
N SER A 33 9.03 -1.83 -7.99
CA SER A 33 8.99 -3.25 -7.62
C SER A 33 7.62 -3.84 -7.33
N ILE A 34 6.56 -3.04 -7.12
CA ILE A 34 5.21 -3.60 -6.89
C ILE A 34 4.76 -4.40 -8.11
N VAL A 35 4.25 -5.61 -7.90
CA VAL A 35 3.69 -6.48 -8.95
C VAL A 35 2.19 -6.66 -8.77
N ALA A 36 1.71 -6.71 -7.54
CA ALA A 36 0.32 -6.91 -7.16
C ALA A 36 -0.55 -5.64 -7.27
N VAL A 37 -0.39 -4.85 -8.35
CA VAL A 37 -1.13 -3.58 -8.54
C VAL A 37 -2.64 -3.79 -8.49
N LYS A 38 -3.17 -4.75 -9.26
CA LYS A 38 -4.61 -5.02 -9.33
C LYS A 38 -5.19 -5.51 -7.98
N PRO A 39 -4.64 -6.55 -7.33
CA PRO A 39 -5.10 -6.97 -6.00
C PRO A 39 -5.11 -5.84 -4.96
N ILE A 40 -4.09 -4.97 -4.99
CA ILE A 40 -4.04 -3.82 -4.09
C ILE A 40 -5.11 -2.78 -4.45
N ALA A 41 -5.30 -2.49 -5.75
CA ALA A 41 -6.33 -1.57 -6.21
C ALA A 41 -7.75 -2.06 -5.86
N ASP A 42 -8.01 -3.37 -5.94
CA ASP A 42 -9.29 -3.99 -5.59
C ASP A 42 -9.63 -3.75 -4.10
N GLU A 43 -8.67 -3.94 -3.20
CA GLU A 43 -8.88 -3.68 -1.76
C GLU A 43 -9.04 -2.19 -1.45
N LEU A 44 -8.38 -1.33 -2.22
CA LEU A 44 -8.46 0.10 -2.06
C LEU A 44 -9.70 0.74 -2.71
N LEU A 45 -10.46 -0.01 -3.52
CA LEU A 45 -11.60 0.50 -4.30
C LEU A 45 -12.58 1.30 -3.43
N GLN A 46 -12.94 0.79 -2.25
CA GLN A 46 -13.88 1.45 -1.33
C GLN A 46 -13.37 2.80 -0.78
N PHE A 47 -12.05 3.03 -0.80
CA PHE A 47 -11.43 4.26 -0.30
C PHE A 47 -11.15 5.27 -1.42
N ILE A 48 -10.83 4.80 -2.62
CA ILE A 48 -10.44 5.66 -3.76
C ILE A 48 -11.60 5.93 -4.72
N GLY A 49 -12.62 5.09 -4.72
CA GLY A 49 -13.78 5.13 -5.62
C GLY A 49 -13.46 4.62 -7.03
N HIS A 50 -14.52 4.29 -7.77
CA HIS A 50 -14.42 3.70 -9.12
C HIS A 50 -13.58 4.53 -10.10
N HIS A 51 -13.75 5.86 -10.10
CA HIS A 51 -13.02 6.73 -11.02
C HIS A 51 -11.49 6.59 -10.87
N LYS A 52 -10.98 6.61 -9.62
CA LYS A 52 -9.53 6.47 -9.37
C LYS A 52 -9.04 5.04 -9.58
N TYR A 53 -9.88 4.05 -9.30
CA TYR A 53 -9.61 2.65 -9.59
C TYR A 53 -9.42 2.42 -11.10
N ASP A 54 -10.36 2.91 -11.92
CA ASP A 54 -10.30 2.79 -13.37
C ASP A 54 -9.08 3.52 -13.93
N MET A 55 -8.74 4.71 -13.40
CA MET A 55 -7.51 5.42 -13.76
C MET A 55 -6.24 4.62 -13.50
N ILE A 56 -6.20 3.79 -12.45
CA ILE A 56 -5.05 2.93 -12.17
C ILE A 56 -4.98 1.80 -13.21
N LEU A 57 -6.10 1.11 -13.46
CA LEU A 57 -6.10 -0.06 -14.35
C LEU A 57 -5.95 0.31 -15.84
N GLN A 58 -6.45 1.47 -16.23
CA GLN A 58 -6.40 1.95 -17.61
C GLN A 58 -5.09 2.70 -17.94
N ALA A 59 -4.15 2.81 -16.99
CA ALA A 59 -2.88 3.45 -17.28
C ALA A 59 -2.11 2.65 -18.38
N PRO A 60 -1.49 3.33 -19.35
CA PRO A 60 -0.98 2.73 -20.58
C PRO A 60 0.23 1.81 -20.39
N THR A 61 0.92 1.88 -19.25
CA THR A 61 2.08 1.02 -18.95
C THR A 61 2.03 0.56 -17.50
N GLU A 62 2.61 -0.60 -17.20
CA GLU A 62 2.70 -1.11 -15.82
C GLU A 62 3.36 -0.11 -14.87
N TYR A 63 4.41 0.57 -15.33
CA TYR A 63 5.07 1.61 -14.55
C TYR A 63 4.11 2.77 -14.22
N GLU A 64 3.29 3.20 -15.19
CA GLU A 64 2.28 4.22 -14.93
C GLU A 64 1.17 3.72 -14.00
N GLN A 65 0.76 2.45 -14.08
CA GLN A 65 -0.21 1.87 -13.14
C GLN A 65 0.32 1.95 -11.70
N LYS A 66 1.56 1.49 -11.47
CA LYS A 66 2.24 1.55 -10.16
C LYS A 66 2.38 2.98 -9.66
N ARG A 67 2.76 3.91 -10.54
CA ARG A 67 2.88 5.33 -10.23
C ARG A 67 1.54 5.97 -9.87
N GLN A 68 0.46 5.65 -10.59
CA GLN A 68 -0.88 6.15 -10.30
C GLN A 68 -1.39 5.62 -8.97
N LEU A 69 -1.23 4.32 -8.72
CA LEU A 69 -1.57 3.69 -7.44
C LEU A 69 -0.93 4.45 -6.28
N PHE A 70 0.39 4.68 -6.34
CA PHE A 70 1.11 5.40 -5.30
C PHE A 70 0.68 6.87 -5.18
N ASN A 71 0.46 7.57 -6.30
CA ASN A 71 0.04 8.98 -6.29
C ASN A 71 -1.33 9.16 -5.64
N ILE A 72 -2.27 8.27 -5.94
CA ILE A 72 -3.61 8.29 -5.37
C ILE A 72 -3.54 8.02 -3.86
N THR A 73 -2.76 7.02 -3.45
CA THR A 73 -2.64 6.68 -2.02
C THR A 73 -1.97 7.79 -1.23
N GLN A 74 -0.92 8.41 -1.77
CA GLN A 74 -0.24 9.54 -1.14
C GLN A 74 -1.16 10.76 -0.97
N LYS A 75 -1.98 11.08 -1.98
CA LYS A 75 -2.89 12.24 -1.95
C LYS A 75 -4.16 12.02 -1.12
N GLY A 76 -4.56 10.77 -0.86
CA GLY A 76 -5.78 10.47 -0.10
C GLY A 76 -5.65 10.52 1.43
N GLY A 77 -4.56 11.10 1.95
CA GLY A 77 -4.34 11.31 3.38
C GLY A 77 -3.82 10.07 4.12
N GLU A 78 -3.54 10.25 5.42
CA GLU A 78 -2.87 9.22 6.25
C GLU A 78 -3.67 7.93 6.34
N LYS A 79 -5.01 8.01 6.43
CA LYS A 79 -5.87 6.83 6.48
C LYS A 79 -5.69 5.93 5.25
N LEU A 80 -5.66 6.52 4.05
CA LEU A 80 -5.46 5.76 2.82
C LEU A 80 -4.04 5.21 2.72
N GLN A 81 -3.04 5.96 3.17
CA GLN A 81 -1.65 5.49 3.22
C GLN A 81 -1.48 4.30 4.16
N ILE A 82 -2.16 4.31 5.31
CA ILE A 82 -2.19 3.18 6.25
C ILE A 82 -2.83 1.95 5.60
N GLU A 83 -3.98 2.10 4.94
CA GLU A 83 -4.63 0.97 4.25
C GLU A 83 -3.77 0.43 3.10
N PHE A 84 -3.12 1.31 2.34
CA PHE A 84 -2.17 0.90 1.30
C PHE A 84 -0.99 0.11 1.89
N TYR A 85 -0.42 0.56 3.01
CA TYR A 85 0.64 -0.18 3.69
C TYR A 85 0.19 -1.56 4.18
N LYS A 86 -1.04 -1.70 4.68
CA LYS A 86 -1.62 -3.01 5.02
C LYS A 86 -1.76 -3.91 3.79
N CYS A 87 -2.18 -3.36 2.64
CA CYS A 87 -2.24 -4.10 1.38
C CYS A 87 -0.85 -4.60 0.95
N LEU A 88 0.19 -3.77 1.09
CA LEU A 88 1.57 -4.18 0.81
C LEU A 88 2.03 -5.31 1.74
N LEU A 89 1.73 -5.25 3.03
CA LEU A 89 2.07 -6.34 3.96
C LEU A 89 1.37 -7.66 3.60
N LYS A 90 0.18 -7.59 3.00
CA LYS A 90 -0.63 -8.74 2.62
C LYS A 90 -0.19 -9.36 1.29
N HIS A 91 0.01 -8.54 0.26
CA HIS A 91 0.27 -8.99 -1.11
C HIS A 91 1.76 -8.98 -1.49
N GLU A 92 2.55 -8.15 -0.82
CA GLU A 92 3.93 -7.81 -1.19
C GLU A 92 4.86 -7.96 0.03
N LYS A 93 4.61 -8.96 0.87
CA LYS A 93 5.33 -9.16 2.15
C LYS A 93 6.85 -9.15 1.96
N TYR A 94 7.35 -9.89 0.96
CA TYR A 94 8.79 -9.97 0.68
C TYR A 94 9.39 -8.62 0.27
N LEU A 95 8.67 -7.83 -0.54
CA LEU A 95 9.08 -6.48 -0.92
C LEU A 95 9.13 -5.56 0.32
N VAL A 96 8.17 -5.67 1.23
CA VAL A 96 8.16 -4.87 2.45
C VAL A 96 9.31 -5.27 3.39
N GLU A 97 9.66 -6.56 3.46
CA GLU A 97 10.81 -7.05 4.23
C GLU A 97 12.13 -6.52 3.63
N ASP A 98 12.34 -6.65 2.31
CA ASP A 98 13.54 -6.17 1.60
C ASP A 98 13.78 -4.65 1.75
N LEU A 99 12.70 -3.88 1.87
CA LEU A 99 12.76 -2.41 1.97
C LEU A 99 12.84 -1.88 3.41
N LYS A 100 12.77 -2.77 4.41
CA LYS A 100 12.91 -2.42 5.84
C LYS A 100 14.37 -2.45 6.30
N ASP A 101 15.21 -3.24 5.62
CA ASP A 101 16.66 -3.30 5.82
C ASP A 101 17.38 -2.05 5.26
#